data_AF-A0A7V4JHL7-F1
#
_entry.id   AF-A0A7V4JHL7-F1
#
_cell.length_a   1.000
_cell.length_b   1.000
_cell.length_c   1.000
_cell.angle_alpha   90.00
_cell.angle_beta   90.00
_cell.angle_gamma   90.00
#
_symmetry.space_group_name_H-M   'P 1'
#
loop_
_entity.id
_entity.type
_entity.pdbx_description
1 polymer ?
#
loop_
_entity_poly.entity_id
_entity_poly.type
_entity_poly.pdbx_seq_one_letter_code
_entity_poly.pdbx_strand_id
1 'polypeptide(L)'
;MSILPKVIFVVLLGLVLAGGALVLEGQSSAAAVPGAAPAVQGEAPVLEEAPLAPEADRLRELVDLRTDTSKTYELADGKREWVGYLEPVHFKDASGAYREIDNSLVKDPATLDGVDYTYRNGANAYTVRFAKETHPSRLARMELKGMALSFGLKGARSSEGVRTADTKSRVLSEETYGESLIIYPDALPGIDLVYQPRATGLKEFIVLRRPGTPNEFTFNLVLEGLSMKQAGGQLSFVDSEGHPVFRLGELAAFDGAEAWTNEVTYQVKESRDACQLTVSVARAYLDDPAREYPVVIDPTIDLWTPTADTYISSANPSTNYSSSSYLRTGRDSPYGIRRSFL
;
A
#
# COMPACT_ATOMS: atom_id res chain seq x y z
N MET A 1 5.55 -12.86 -51.34
CA MET A 1 6.59 -12.41 -50.40
C MET A 1 5.89 -11.66 -49.28
N SER A 2 5.71 -12.33 -48.14
CA SER A 2 5.05 -11.78 -46.97
C SER A 2 6.06 -10.90 -46.23
N ILE A 3 5.76 -9.61 -46.08
CA ILE A 3 6.58 -8.68 -45.30
C ILE A 3 5.97 -8.69 -43.90
N LEU A 4 6.59 -9.41 -42.96
CA LEU A 4 6.27 -9.23 -41.54
C LEU A 4 6.77 -7.83 -41.10
N PRO A 5 5.96 -7.04 -40.37
CA PRO A 5 6.47 -5.83 -39.76
C PRO A 5 7.37 -6.20 -38.58
N LYS A 6 8.54 -5.57 -38.50
CA LYS A 6 9.42 -5.64 -37.33
C LYS A 6 8.75 -4.90 -36.18
N VAL A 7 8.44 -5.61 -35.11
CA VAL A 7 8.02 -5.03 -33.83
C VAL A 7 9.28 -4.61 -33.07
N ILE A 8 9.43 -3.32 -32.79
CA ILE A 8 10.46 -2.81 -31.87
C ILE A 8 9.73 -2.52 -30.55
N PHE A 9 10.14 -3.20 -29.48
CA PHE A 9 9.68 -2.90 -28.12
C PHE A 9 10.47 -1.71 -27.58
N VAL A 10 9.76 -0.70 -27.10
CA VAL A 10 10.33 0.35 -26.26
C VAL A 10 9.67 0.20 -24.90
N VAL A 11 10.46 -0.12 -23.88
CA VAL A 11 10.02 -0.17 -22.47
C VAL A 11 10.48 1.14 -21.85
N LEU A 12 9.53 1.99 -21.47
CA LEU A 12 9.79 3.22 -20.72
C LEU A 12 9.26 3.02 -19.29
N LEU A 13 10.18 3.06 -18.32
CA LEU A 13 9.87 3.04 -16.91
C LEU A 13 9.70 4.50 -16.46
N GLY A 14 8.47 4.98 -16.34
CA GLY A 14 8.19 6.35 -15.92
C GLY A 14 8.22 6.47 -14.39
N LEU A 15 9.24 7.12 -13.84
CA LEU A 15 9.24 7.61 -12.47
C LEU A 15 8.80 9.09 -12.50
N VAL A 16 7.66 9.41 -11.89
CA VAL A 16 7.23 10.81 -11.72
C VAL A 16 7.84 11.34 -10.42
N LEU A 17 8.85 12.20 -10.53
CA LEU A 17 9.35 13.00 -9.41
C LEU A 17 8.93 14.46 -9.62
N ALA A 18 8.04 14.95 -8.76
CA ALA A 18 7.71 16.36 -8.66
C ALA A 18 8.87 17.11 -7.97
N GLY A 19 9.38 18.15 -8.63
CA GLY A 19 10.62 18.81 -8.25
C GLY A 19 10.51 19.81 -7.10
N GLY A 20 11.69 20.13 -6.54
CA GLY A 20 11.91 21.25 -5.63
C GLY A 20 13.35 21.25 -5.13
N ALA A 21 14.25 21.90 -5.85
CA ALA A 21 15.63 22.11 -5.39
C ALA A 21 15.64 23.16 -4.26
N LEU A 22 16.05 22.75 -3.06
CA LEU A 22 16.56 23.64 -2.03
C LEU A 22 17.99 23.22 -1.68
N VAL A 23 18.94 24.10 -1.98
CA VAL A 23 20.33 23.99 -1.54
C VAL A 23 20.42 24.56 -0.13
N LEU A 24 20.86 23.75 0.82
CA LEU A 24 21.33 24.19 2.13
C LEU A 24 22.67 23.50 2.41
N GLU A 25 23.74 24.28 2.30
CA GLU A 25 25.07 23.90 2.79
C GLU A 25 25.05 23.90 4.33
N GLY A 26 25.37 22.76 4.93
CA GLY A 26 25.50 22.61 6.38
C GLY A 26 26.43 21.45 6.71
N GLN A 27 27.62 21.79 7.18
CA GLN A 27 28.71 20.87 7.51
C GLN A 27 28.32 19.83 8.57
N SER A 28 28.67 18.57 8.33
CA SER A 28 28.85 17.60 9.42
C SER A 28 30.15 16.80 9.21
N SER A 29 30.92 16.76 10.28
CA SER A 29 32.26 16.19 10.39
C SER A 29 32.21 14.66 10.38
N ALA A 30 32.90 14.05 9.42
CA ALA A 30 33.23 12.62 9.48
C ALA A 30 34.69 12.46 9.93
N ALA A 31 34.88 11.73 11.02
CA ALA A 31 36.18 11.32 11.53
C ALA A 31 36.93 10.47 10.49
N ALA A 32 38.21 10.80 10.29
CA ALA A 32 39.08 10.14 9.32
C ALA A 32 39.47 8.71 9.76
N VAL A 33 39.35 7.75 8.85
CA VAL A 33 40.02 6.45 8.93
C VAL A 33 41.24 6.49 8.00
N PRO A 34 42.47 6.28 8.48
CA PRO A 34 43.66 6.36 7.64
C PRO A 34 43.91 5.03 6.90
N GLY A 35 44.08 5.10 5.58
CA GLY A 35 44.53 3.98 4.76
C GLY A 35 43.88 3.89 3.38
N ALA A 36 43.90 4.96 2.59
CA ALA A 36 43.46 4.92 1.20
C ALA A 36 44.64 4.50 0.30
N ALA A 37 44.47 3.38 -0.42
CA ALA A 37 45.24 3.09 -1.63
C ALA A 37 44.81 4.08 -2.75
N PRO A 38 45.68 4.42 -3.71
CA PRO A 38 45.42 5.51 -4.64
C PRO A 38 44.20 5.21 -5.52
N ALA A 39 43.32 6.20 -5.62
CA ALA A 39 42.15 6.17 -6.49
C ALA A 39 42.59 6.03 -7.95
N VAL A 40 42.10 4.99 -8.63
CA VAL A 40 42.10 4.95 -10.09
C VAL A 40 41.13 6.02 -10.57
N GLN A 41 41.67 7.15 -11.02
CA GLN A 41 40.93 8.15 -11.76
C GLN A 41 40.60 7.58 -13.15
N GLY A 42 39.49 6.86 -13.24
CA GLY A 42 38.80 6.64 -14.50
C GLY A 42 37.44 7.31 -14.37
N GLU A 43 37.23 8.43 -15.06
CA GLU A 43 35.88 8.91 -15.32
C GLU A 43 35.12 7.77 -16.00
N ALA A 44 34.05 7.30 -15.36
CA ALA A 44 33.10 6.44 -16.04
C ALA A 44 32.59 7.23 -17.27
N PRO A 45 32.52 6.62 -18.46
CA PRO A 45 31.99 7.32 -19.62
C PRO A 45 30.56 7.77 -19.28
N VAL A 46 30.35 9.09 -19.28
CA VAL A 46 29.01 9.67 -19.27
C VAL A 46 28.40 9.22 -20.59
N LEU A 47 27.49 8.25 -20.52
CA LEU A 47 26.62 7.93 -21.65
C LEU A 47 25.77 9.18 -21.86
N GLU A 48 26.02 9.93 -22.93
CA GLU A 48 25.07 10.95 -23.37
C GLU A 48 23.71 10.27 -23.55
N GLU A 49 22.73 10.66 -22.74
CA GLU A 49 21.34 10.30 -22.99
C GLU A 49 20.96 10.92 -24.34
N ALA A 50 20.85 10.08 -25.36
CA ALA A 50 20.30 10.50 -26.64
C ALA A 50 18.96 11.18 -26.37
N PRO A 51 18.69 12.35 -26.96
CA PRO A 51 17.43 13.05 -26.74
C PRO A 51 16.28 12.10 -27.10
N LEU A 52 15.38 11.85 -26.15
CA LEU A 52 14.17 11.09 -26.40
C LEU A 52 13.46 11.76 -27.57
N ALA A 53 13.26 11.02 -28.66
CA ALA A 53 12.49 11.51 -29.79
C ALA A 53 11.11 11.97 -29.28
N PRO A 54 10.52 13.05 -29.83
CA PRO A 54 9.19 13.47 -29.42
C PRO A 54 8.21 12.32 -29.56
N GLU A 55 7.51 11.99 -28.48
CA GLU A 55 6.51 10.92 -28.47
C GLU A 55 5.39 11.28 -29.45
N ALA A 56 5.10 10.39 -30.39
CA ALA A 56 3.97 10.55 -31.30
C ALA A 56 2.66 10.49 -30.50
N ASP A 57 1.66 11.27 -30.92
CA ASP A 57 0.37 11.34 -30.22
C ASP A 57 -0.31 9.96 -30.11
N ARG A 58 -0.91 9.68 -28.94
CA ARG A 58 -1.78 8.51 -28.74
C ARG A 58 -3.06 8.66 -29.57
N LEU A 59 -3.34 7.71 -30.44
CA LEU A 59 -4.60 7.66 -31.21
C LEU A 59 -5.72 6.96 -30.44
N ARG A 60 -5.43 5.77 -29.89
CA ARG A 60 -6.39 4.96 -29.11
C ARG A 60 -5.69 3.93 -28.26
N GLU A 61 -6.38 3.46 -27.22
CA GLU A 61 -5.98 2.27 -26.47
C GLU A 61 -6.36 0.98 -27.22
N LEU A 62 -5.48 0.00 -27.20
CA LEU A 62 -5.71 -1.37 -27.66
C LEU A 62 -6.18 -2.22 -26.48
N VAL A 63 -7.47 -2.11 -26.12
CA VAL A 63 -8.04 -2.71 -24.90
C VAL A 63 -7.91 -4.24 -24.81
N ASP A 64 -7.83 -4.93 -25.96
CA ASP A 64 -7.60 -6.39 -26.01
C ASP A 64 -6.20 -6.80 -25.54
N LEU A 65 -5.27 -5.83 -25.42
CA LEU A 65 -3.91 -6.02 -24.92
C LEU A 65 -3.74 -5.58 -23.46
N ARG A 66 -4.84 -5.29 -22.74
CA ARG A 66 -4.78 -5.00 -21.31
C ARG A 66 -4.26 -6.21 -20.54
N THR A 67 -3.40 -5.95 -19.57
CA THR A 67 -3.13 -6.86 -18.44
C THR A 67 -3.67 -6.22 -17.16
N ASP A 68 -3.55 -6.89 -16.03
CA ASP A 68 -3.80 -6.26 -14.72
C ASP A 68 -2.97 -5.00 -14.50
N THR A 69 -1.72 -4.98 -14.96
CA THR A 69 -0.72 -3.93 -14.71
C THR A 69 -0.27 -3.17 -15.95
N SER A 70 -0.98 -3.24 -17.09
CA SER A 70 -0.55 -2.51 -18.28
C SER A 70 -1.65 -2.07 -19.24
N LYS A 71 -1.32 -1.00 -19.98
CA LYS A 71 -2.09 -0.44 -21.10
C LYS A 71 -1.21 -0.37 -22.35
N THR A 72 -1.80 -0.63 -23.51
CA THR A 72 -1.10 -0.48 -24.79
C THR A 72 -1.85 0.51 -25.67
N TYR A 73 -1.15 1.47 -26.27
CA TYR A 73 -1.71 2.49 -27.15
C TYR A 73 -1.16 2.35 -28.57
N GLU A 74 -1.99 2.67 -29.56
CA GLU A 74 -1.58 2.91 -30.95
C GLU A 74 -1.21 4.38 -31.12
N LEU A 75 -0.02 4.64 -31.69
CA LEU A 75 0.50 6.00 -31.90
C LEU A 75 0.31 6.45 -33.35
N ALA A 76 0.30 7.78 -33.57
CA ALA A 76 0.09 8.38 -34.88
C ALA A 76 1.13 8.00 -35.95
N ASP A 77 2.33 7.58 -35.54
CA ASP A 77 3.41 7.13 -36.43
C ASP A 77 3.35 5.61 -36.74
N GLY A 78 2.29 4.93 -36.31
CA GLY A 78 2.08 3.49 -36.50
C GLY A 78 2.81 2.60 -35.49
N LYS A 79 3.56 3.18 -34.53
CA LYS A 79 4.14 2.43 -33.42
C LYS A 79 3.10 2.17 -32.32
N ARG A 80 3.53 1.41 -31.31
CA ARG A 80 2.77 1.18 -30.10
C ARG A 80 3.55 1.67 -28.89
N GLU A 81 2.83 2.23 -27.94
CA GLU A 81 3.34 2.54 -26.61
C GLU A 81 2.78 1.52 -25.62
N TRP A 82 3.65 0.96 -24.78
CA TRP A 82 3.26 0.11 -23.67
C TRP A 82 3.54 0.85 -22.37
N VAL A 83 2.52 0.96 -21.52
CA VAL A 83 2.61 1.62 -20.22
C VAL A 83 2.42 0.56 -19.15
N GLY A 84 3.46 0.34 -18.36
CA GLY A 84 3.46 -0.56 -17.20
C GLY A 84 3.18 0.19 -15.90
N TYR A 85 2.49 -0.48 -14.99
CA TYR A 85 2.16 0.02 -13.66
C TYR A 85 2.70 -0.95 -12.61
N LEU A 86 3.12 -0.42 -11.45
CA LEU A 86 3.61 -1.23 -10.33
C LEU A 86 2.47 -1.95 -9.59
N GLU A 87 1.29 -1.33 -9.57
CA GLU A 87 0.07 -1.91 -9.02
C GLU A 87 -0.93 -2.24 -10.14
N PRO A 88 -1.85 -3.19 -9.91
CA PRO A 88 -2.95 -3.42 -10.82
C PRO A 88 -3.74 -2.13 -11.08
N VAL A 89 -3.96 -1.82 -12.36
CA VAL A 89 -4.87 -0.78 -12.84
C VAL A 89 -6.12 -1.36 -13.49
N HIS A 90 -6.12 -2.68 -13.75
CA HIS A 90 -7.30 -3.40 -14.20
C HIS A 90 -7.59 -4.63 -13.35
N PHE A 91 -8.86 -5.01 -13.29
CA PHE A 91 -9.34 -6.27 -12.75
C PHE A 91 -10.17 -7.02 -13.78
N LYS A 92 -10.31 -8.35 -13.63
CA LYS A 92 -11.22 -9.14 -14.49
C LYS A 92 -12.63 -9.12 -13.91
N ASP A 93 -13.61 -8.73 -14.72
CA ASP A 93 -15.02 -8.87 -14.36
C ASP A 93 -15.51 -10.33 -14.50
N ALA A 94 -16.78 -10.58 -14.19
CA ALA A 94 -17.38 -11.92 -14.26
C ALA A 94 -17.35 -12.53 -15.68
N SER A 95 -17.21 -11.73 -16.73
CA SER A 95 -17.04 -12.22 -18.11
C SER A 95 -15.59 -12.57 -18.46
N GLY A 96 -14.64 -12.24 -17.59
CA GLY A 96 -13.20 -12.41 -17.80
C GLY A 96 -12.54 -11.23 -18.52
N ALA A 97 -13.28 -10.16 -18.83
CA ALA A 97 -12.77 -8.96 -19.47
C ALA A 97 -12.07 -8.04 -18.46
N TYR A 98 -10.98 -7.39 -18.88
CA TYR A 98 -10.30 -6.38 -18.07
C TYR A 98 -11.09 -5.07 -18.01
N ARG A 99 -11.36 -4.63 -16.78
CA ARG A 99 -12.00 -3.35 -16.43
C ARG A 99 -11.05 -2.50 -15.61
N GLU A 100 -11.16 -1.18 -15.76
CA GLU A 100 -10.42 -0.21 -14.93
C GLU A 100 -10.76 -0.40 -13.46
N ILE A 101 -9.75 -0.33 -12.61
CA ILE A 101 -9.93 -0.22 -11.17
C ILE A 101 -10.34 1.23 -10.84
N ASP A 102 -11.36 1.38 -10.02
CA ASP A 102 -11.84 2.64 -9.47
C ASP A 102 -11.86 2.53 -7.94
N ASN A 103 -10.85 3.12 -7.31
CA ASN A 103 -10.68 3.16 -5.86
C ASN A 103 -11.50 4.28 -5.19
N SER A 104 -12.27 5.07 -5.95
CA SER A 104 -13.09 6.14 -5.39
C SER A 104 -14.21 5.58 -4.50
N LEU A 105 -14.65 6.39 -3.53
CA LEU A 105 -15.83 6.07 -2.73
C LEU A 105 -17.09 6.52 -3.45
N VAL A 106 -17.89 5.55 -3.87
CA VAL A 106 -19.20 5.78 -4.48
C VAL A 106 -20.31 5.53 -3.46
N LYS A 107 -21.38 6.34 -3.51
CA LYS A 107 -22.55 6.12 -2.66
C LYS A 107 -23.21 4.81 -3.05
N ASP A 108 -23.44 3.95 -2.08
CA ASP A 108 -24.14 2.68 -2.25
C ASP A 108 -24.90 2.32 -0.97
N PRO A 109 -26.01 3.03 -0.68
CA PRO A 109 -26.80 2.78 0.51
C PRO A 109 -27.32 1.34 0.51
N ALA A 110 -26.93 0.56 1.52
CA ALA A 110 -27.34 -0.83 1.67
C ALA A 110 -27.46 -1.18 3.15
N THR A 111 -28.44 -2.02 3.49
CA THR A 111 -28.54 -2.59 4.85
C THR A 111 -28.20 -4.07 4.78
N LEU A 112 -27.09 -4.47 5.41
CA LEU A 112 -26.62 -5.85 5.45
C LEU A 112 -26.45 -6.27 6.91
N ASP A 113 -27.02 -7.42 7.28
CA ASP A 113 -26.98 -7.95 8.65
C ASP A 113 -27.41 -6.93 9.73
N GLY A 114 -28.37 -6.06 9.40
CA GLY A 114 -28.86 -5.01 10.29
C GLY A 114 -27.95 -3.78 10.43
N VAL A 115 -26.93 -3.65 9.59
CA VAL A 115 -26.01 -2.50 9.56
C VAL A 115 -26.22 -1.71 8.27
N ASP A 116 -26.41 -0.39 8.41
CA ASP A 116 -26.52 0.53 7.28
C ASP A 116 -25.13 0.94 6.77
N TYR A 117 -24.89 0.73 5.49
CA TYR A 117 -23.69 1.16 4.76
C TYR A 117 -24.02 2.35 3.87
N THR A 118 -23.06 3.25 3.69
CA THR A 118 -23.25 4.48 2.88
C THR A 118 -22.37 4.50 1.64
N TYR A 119 -21.15 3.98 1.74
CA TYR A 119 -20.15 4.03 0.67
C TYR A 119 -19.57 2.65 0.38
N ARG A 120 -19.12 2.46 -0.86
CA ARG A 120 -18.20 1.40 -1.26
C ARG A 120 -17.13 1.90 -2.21
N ASN A 121 -16.10 1.09 -2.49
CA ASN A 121 -15.20 1.35 -3.61
C ASN A 121 -15.94 1.28 -4.97
N GLY A 122 -15.49 2.06 -5.95
CA GLY A 122 -16.13 2.22 -7.26
C GLY A 122 -16.18 0.94 -8.09
N ALA A 123 -15.01 0.39 -8.45
CA ALA A 123 -14.89 -0.82 -9.26
C ALA A 123 -13.57 -1.55 -8.95
N ASN A 124 -13.64 -2.82 -8.54
CA ASN A 124 -12.48 -3.67 -8.33
C ASN A 124 -12.92 -5.16 -8.35
N ALA A 125 -11.98 -6.09 -8.30
CA ALA A 125 -12.24 -7.53 -8.13
C ALA A 125 -12.92 -7.84 -6.79
N TYR A 126 -12.78 -6.95 -5.81
CA TYR A 126 -13.40 -7.02 -4.49
C TYR A 126 -14.31 -5.80 -4.26
N THR A 127 -15.24 -5.93 -3.33
CA THR A 127 -16.05 -4.82 -2.83
C THR A 127 -15.67 -4.55 -1.38
N VAL A 128 -15.37 -3.31 -1.02
CA VAL A 128 -15.32 -2.86 0.37
C VAL A 128 -16.46 -1.90 0.63
N ARG A 129 -17.22 -2.13 1.70
CA ARG A 129 -18.33 -1.28 2.14
C ARG A 129 -18.01 -0.64 3.48
N PHE A 130 -18.47 0.59 3.66
CA PHE A 130 -18.30 1.37 4.89
C PHE A 130 -19.64 1.72 5.53
N ALA A 131 -19.79 1.35 6.80
CA ALA A 131 -20.96 1.64 7.59
C ALA A 131 -21.23 3.15 7.67
N LYS A 132 -22.49 3.54 7.82
CA LYS A 132 -22.86 4.95 8.02
C LYS A 132 -22.24 5.51 9.29
N GLU A 133 -22.31 4.73 10.37
CA GLU A 133 -21.67 5.03 11.64
C GLU A 133 -20.72 3.91 12.04
N THR A 134 -19.74 4.20 12.89
CA THR A 134 -18.89 3.19 13.52
C THR A 134 -19.71 2.04 14.08
N HIS A 135 -19.29 0.82 13.79
CA HIS A 135 -19.91 -0.40 14.31
C HIS A 135 -18.84 -1.29 14.95
N PRO A 136 -19.10 -1.96 16.09
CA PRO A 136 -18.07 -2.69 16.83
C PRO A 136 -17.45 -3.89 16.10
N SER A 137 -18.07 -4.40 15.03
CA SER A 137 -17.57 -5.56 14.27
C SER A 137 -17.83 -5.51 12.76
N ARG A 138 -18.48 -4.45 12.26
CA ARG A 138 -18.98 -4.36 10.87
C ARG A 138 -18.89 -2.92 10.34
N LEU A 139 -17.84 -2.20 10.74
CA LEU A 139 -17.57 -0.85 10.27
C LEU A 139 -17.11 -0.90 8.80
N ALA A 140 -16.13 -1.74 8.51
CA ALA A 140 -15.69 -2.04 7.16
C ALA A 140 -16.03 -3.51 6.85
N ARG A 141 -16.47 -3.77 5.62
CA ARG A 141 -16.76 -5.12 5.11
C ARG A 141 -16.12 -5.29 3.75
N MET A 142 -15.12 -6.17 3.67
CA MET A 142 -14.47 -6.57 2.41
C MET A 142 -15.08 -7.87 1.91
N GLU A 143 -15.48 -7.90 0.64
CA GLU A 143 -16.19 -8.99 -0.01
C GLU A 143 -15.43 -9.42 -1.27
N LEU A 144 -15.17 -10.71 -1.40
CA LEU A 144 -14.49 -11.28 -2.56
C LEU A 144 -15.01 -12.69 -2.83
N LYS A 145 -15.51 -12.93 -4.05
CA LYS A 145 -15.94 -14.27 -4.51
C LYS A 145 -16.88 -15.00 -3.53
N GLY A 146 -17.81 -14.27 -2.92
CA GLY A 146 -18.79 -14.82 -1.97
C GLY A 146 -18.29 -15.01 -0.55
N MET A 147 -17.03 -14.68 -0.27
CA MET A 147 -16.46 -14.60 1.08
C MET A 147 -16.47 -13.17 1.58
N ALA A 148 -16.50 -12.97 2.90
CA ALA A 148 -16.39 -11.65 3.49
C ALA A 148 -15.59 -11.62 4.79
N LEU A 149 -14.80 -10.55 4.93
CA LEU A 149 -14.14 -10.14 6.17
C LEU A 149 -14.75 -8.81 6.59
N SER A 150 -15.49 -8.80 7.70
CA SER A 150 -15.96 -7.55 8.32
C SER A 150 -15.22 -7.30 9.61
N PHE A 151 -14.98 -6.03 9.93
CA PHE A 151 -14.33 -5.67 11.18
C PHE A 151 -14.77 -4.31 11.69
N GLY A 152 -14.53 -4.08 12.98
CA GLY A 152 -14.80 -2.81 13.63
C GLY A 152 -14.07 -2.68 14.96
N LEU A 153 -13.78 -1.44 15.36
CA LEU A 153 -13.02 -1.17 16.58
C LEU A 153 -13.88 -1.39 17.82
N LYS A 154 -13.40 -2.24 18.74
CA LYS A 154 -14.05 -2.52 20.01
C LYS A 154 -14.05 -1.26 20.90
N GLY A 155 -15.21 -0.92 21.43
CA GLY A 155 -15.37 0.25 22.31
C GLY A 155 -15.41 1.59 21.58
N ALA A 156 -15.51 1.58 20.24
CA ALA A 156 -15.70 2.79 19.46
C ALA A 156 -16.98 3.53 19.90
N ARG A 157 -16.90 4.86 19.98
CA ARG A 157 -18.06 5.73 20.13
C ARG A 157 -18.77 5.87 18.78
N SER A 158 -20.08 6.12 18.81
CA SER A 158 -20.81 6.48 17.59
C SER A 158 -20.16 7.69 16.93
N SER A 159 -19.77 7.50 15.68
CA SER A 159 -19.17 8.49 14.80
C SER A 159 -19.60 8.19 13.38
N GLU A 160 -20.11 9.21 12.68
CA GLU A 160 -20.55 9.09 11.29
C GLU A 160 -19.34 9.12 10.35
N GLY A 161 -19.35 8.25 9.34
CA GLY A 161 -18.32 8.19 8.32
C GLY A 161 -18.39 9.39 7.36
N VAL A 162 -17.32 10.19 7.32
CA VAL A 162 -17.21 11.37 6.47
C VAL A 162 -16.26 11.09 5.32
N ARG A 163 -16.75 11.19 4.08
CA ARG A 163 -15.89 11.14 2.89
C ARG A 163 -15.08 12.43 2.78
N THR A 164 -13.78 12.32 2.53
CA THR A 164 -12.89 13.46 2.27
C THR A 164 -11.77 13.07 1.32
N ALA A 165 -11.15 14.06 0.68
CA ALA A 165 -9.85 13.93 0.01
C ALA A 165 -8.77 14.80 0.71
N ASP A 166 -9.18 15.62 1.68
CA ASP A 166 -8.30 16.45 2.49
C ASP A 166 -8.16 15.80 3.88
N THR A 167 -6.96 15.32 4.19
CA THR A 167 -6.64 14.70 5.48
C THR A 167 -6.24 15.73 6.53
N LYS A 168 -5.93 16.98 6.13
CA LYS A 168 -5.32 18.02 6.99
C LYS A 168 -4.11 17.54 7.79
N SER A 169 -3.43 16.52 7.29
CA SER A 169 -2.27 15.88 7.91
C SER A 169 -1.25 15.62 6.82
N ARG A 170 -0.05 16.19 6.96
CA ARG A 170 1.03 16.02 5.98
C ARG A 170 1.31 14.53 5.78
N VAL A 171 1.52 13.81 6.88
CA VAL A 171 1.90 12.41 6.84
C VAL A 171 0.80 11.50 6.27
N LEU A 172 -0.47 11.76 6.56
CA LEU A 172 -1.56 11.04 5.89
C LEU A 172 -1.68 11.42 4.42
N SER A 173 -1.40 12.67 4.05
CA SER A 173 -1.43 13.10 2.64
C SER A 173 -0.34 12.42 1.82
N GLU A 174 0.85 12.22 2.38
CA GLU A 174 1.94 11.50 1.74
C GLU A 174 1.62 10.01 1.56
N GLU A 175 0.95 9.38 2.54
CA GLU A 175 0.53 7.99 2.44
C GLU A 175 -0.66 7.75 1.51
N THR A 176 -1.57 8.71 1.41
CA THR A 176 -2.85 8.57 0.69
C THR A 176 -2.86 9.23 -0.68
N TYR A 177 -1.87 10.07 -0.99
CA TYR A 177 -1.75 10.81 -2.26
C TYR A 177 -2.98 11.65 -2.63
N GLY A 178 -3.74 12.14 -1.63
CA GLY A 178 -4.92 12.99 -1.85
C GLY A 178 -6.13 12.27 -2.45
N GLU A 179 -6.22 10.95 -2.25
CA GLU A 179 -7.30 10.13 -2.79
C GLU A 179 -8.60 10.19 -1.96
N SER A 180 -9.62 9.44 -2.41
CA SER A 180 -10.94 9.38 -1.77
C SER A 180 -10.92 8.52 -0.51
N LEU A 181 -10.97 9.16 0.66
CA LEU A 181 -10.94 8.55 1.98
C LEU A 181 -12.30 8.59 2.67
N ILE A 182 -12.49 7.72 3.66
CA ILE A 182 -13.54 7.86 4.67
C ILE A 182 -12.91 7.94 6.07
N ILE A 183 -13.33 8.94 6.83
CA ILE A 183 -12.86 9.19 8.20
C ILE A 183 -14.03 8.99 9.15
N TYR A 184 -13.78 8.27 10.24
CA TYR A 184 -14.66 8.20 11.41
C TYR A 184 -13.99 9.00 12.53
N PRO A 185 -14.31 10.30 12.63
CA PRO A 185 -13.65 11.17 13.58
C PRO A 185 -14.02 10.78 15.01
N ASP A 186 -13.06 10.85 15.93
CA ASP A 186 -13.31 10.60 17.33
C ASP A 186 -13.95 9.21 17.61
N ALA A 187 -13.60 8.20 16.81
CA ALA A 187 -13.99 6.81 17.04
C ALA A 187 -13.57 6.35 18.45
N LEU A 188 -12.44 6.82 18.95
CA LEU A 188 -12.05 6.80 20.36
C LEU A 188 -11.55 8.19 20.81
N PRO A 189 -11.48 8.50 22.12
CA PRO A 189 -11.02 9.82 22.58
C PRO A 189 -9.66 10.24 22.02
N GLY A 190 -9.64 11.20 21.09
CA GLY A 190 -8.42 11.67 20.44
C GLY A 190 -7.88 10.75 19.35
N ILE A 191 -8.68 9.79 18.87
CA ILE A 191 -8.30 8.83 17.83
C ILE A 191 -9.35 8.84 16.71
N ASP A 192 -8.90 8.96 15.47
CA ASP A 192 -9.71 8.76 14.27
C ASP A 192 -9.40 7.42 13.63
N LEU A 193 -10.38 6.86 12.93
CA LEU A 193 -10.16 5.77 11.98
C LEU A 193 -10.29 6.32 10.56
N VAL A 194 -9.30 6.06 9.72
CA VAL A 194 -9.31 6.48 8.31
C VAL A 194 -9.13 5.27 7.43
N TYR A 195 -9.89 5.20 6.35
CA TYR A 195 -9.85 4.09 5.42
C TYR A 195 -9.70 4.57 3.98
N GLN A 196 -8.91 3.83 3.21
CA GLN A 196 -8.66 4.05 1.79
C GLN A 196 -8.71 2.73 1.03
N PRO A 197 -9.71 2.52 0.15
CA PRO A 197 -9.67 1.42 -0.81
C PRO A 197 -8.45 1.57 -1.73
N ARG A 198 -7.74 0.47 -1.99
CA ARG A 198 -6.62 0.39 -2.93
C ARG A 198 -6.88 -0.65 -4.01
N ALA A 199 -6.03 -0.69 -5.03
CA ALA A 199 -6.10 -1.71 -6.06
C ALA A 199 -6.06 -3.13 -5.48
N THR A 200 -5.28 -3.33 -4.41
CA THR A 200 -4.95 -4.64 -3.83
C THR A 200 -5.38 -4.79 -2.38
N GLY A 201 -6.32 -3.99 -1.86
CA GLY A 201 -6.77 -4.14 -0.48
C GLY A 201 -7.34 -2.87 0.13
N LEU A 202 -7.41 -2.84 1.44
CA LEU A 202 -7.93 -1.74 2.23
C LEU A 202 -6.83 -1.22 3.17
N LYS A 203 -6.33 -0.02 2.88
CA LYS A 203 -5.44 0.69 3.79
C LYS A 203 -6.27 1.26 4.92
N GLU A 204 -5.85 1.00 6.15
CA GLU A 204 -6.44 1.50 7.39
C GLU A 204 -5.41 2.35 8.11
N PHE A 205 -5.87 3.44 8.72
CA PHE A 205 -5.05 4.27 9.58
C PHE A 205 -5.75 4.50 10.91
N ILE A 206 -5.08 4.14 11.99
CA ILE A 206 -5.47 4.53 13.36
C ILE A 206 -4.69 5.81 13.68
N VAL A 207 -5.38 6.95 13.72
CA VAL A 207 -4.76 8.27 13.83
C VAL A 207 -4.87 8.76 15.26
N LEU A 208 -3.78 8.69 16.02
CA LEU A 208 -3.66 9.21 17.38
C LEU A 208 -3.35 10.69 17.25
N ARG A 209 -4.31 11.58 17.56
CA ARG A 209 -4.14 13.03 17.35
C ARG A 209 -3.29 13.73 18.40
N ARG A 210 -3.04 13.08 19.54
CA ARG A 210 -2.37 13.69 20.71
C ARG A 210 -1.71 12.62 21.59
N PRO A 211 -0.77 12.99 22.46
CA PRO A 211 -0.23 12.07 23.46
C PRO A 211 -1.28 11.61 24.47
N GLY A 212 -0.94 10.53 25.18
CA GLY A 212 -1.77 9.94 26.23
C GLY A 212 -3.00 9.18 25.73
N THR A 213 -3.06 8.84 24.44
CA THR A 213 -4.05 7.88 23.91
C THR A 213 -3.70 6.44 24.34
N PRO A 214 -4.66 5.50 24.22
CA PRO A 214 -4.36 4.07 24.22
C PRO A 214 -3.28 3.71 23.18
N ASN A 215 -2.56 2.63 23.44
CA ASN A 215 -1.53 2.07 22.54
C ASN A 215 -1.91 0.68 22.01
N GLU A 216 -3.11 0.18 22.34
CA GLU A 216 -3.65 -1.09 21.89
C GLU A 216 -5.06 -0.90 21.33
N PHE A 217 -5.33 -1.53 20.19
CA PHE A 217 -6.57 -1.38 19.43
C PHE A 217 -7.11 -2.74 19.05
N THR A 218 -8.21 -3.16 19.69
CA THR A 218 -8.85 -4.45 19.41
C THR A 218 -9.97 -4.27 18.40
N PHE A 219 -9.87 -4.96 17.27
CA PHE A 219 -10.90 -5.09 16.26
C PHE A 219 -11.66 -6.39 16.45
N ASN A 220 -12.99 -6.34 16.51
CA ASN A 220 -13.80 -7.55 16.41
C ASN A 220 -13.98 -7.88 14.93
N LEU A 221 -13.79 -9.14 14.58
CA LEU A 221 -13.84 -9.64 13.21
C LEU A 221 -15.08 -10.54 13.03
N VAL A 222 -15.71 -10.43 11.87
CA VAL A 222 -16.73 -11.37 11.37
C VAL A 222 -16.20 -12.00 10.09
N LEU A 223 -16.11 -13.32 10.09
CA LEU A 223 -15.55 -14.10 8.99
C LEU A 223 -16.65 -14.92 8.33
N GLU A 224 -16.85 -14.73 7.03
CA GLU A 224 -17.83 -15.47 6.23
C GLU A 224 -17.11 -16.23 5.12
N GLY A 225 -17.14 -17.56 5.22
CA GLY A 225 -16.36 -18.43 4.32
C GLY A 225 -14.85 -18.33 4.51
N LEU A 226 -14.39 -17.75 5.62
CA LEU A 226 -12.98 -17.52 5.93
C LEU A 226 -12.63 -18.06 7.32
N SER A 227 -11.36 -18.42 7.49
CA SER A 227 -10.73 -18.76 8.77
C SER A 227 -9.41 -18.00 8.92
N MET A 228 -8.98 -17.74 10.16
CA MET A 228 -7.67 -17.14 10.40
C MET A 228 -6.56 -18.20 10.40
N LYS A 229 -5.41 -17.86 9.85
CA LYS A 229 -4.20 -18.68 9.87
C LYS A 229 -2.99 -17.82 10.18
N GLN A 230 -2.20 -18.25 11.15
CA GLN A 230 -0.92 -17.61 11.47
C GLN A 230 0.24 -18.52 11.09
N ALA A 231 1.18 -17.99 10.31
CA ALA A 231 2.41 -18.70 9.95
C ALA A 231 3.54 -17.69 9.73
N GLY A 232 4.71 -17.93 10.30
CA GLY A 232 5.90 -17.08 10.07
C GLY A 232 5.72 -15.61 10.47
N GLY A 233 4.87 -15.30 11.45
CA GLY A 233 4.57 -13.92 11.86
C GLY A 233 3.57 -13.19 10.96
N GLN A 234 3.01 -13.87 9.96
CA GLN A 234 1.96 -13.36 9.08
C GLN A 234 0.59 -13.86 9.54
N LEU A 235 -0.39 -12.97 9.64
CA LEU A 235 -1.81 -13.32 9.75
C LEU A 235 -2.45 -13.31 8.36
N SER A 236 -3.06 -14.43 7.98
CA SER A 236 -3.84 -14.57 6.75
C SER A 236 -5.26 -15.01 7.05
N PHE A 237 -6.19 -14.61 6.20
CA PHE A 237 -7.57 -15.09 6.17
C PHE A 237 -7.70 -16.02 4.98
N VAL A 238 -7.98 -17.29 5.24
CA VAL A 238 -7.96 -18.37 4.25
C VAL A 238 -9.36 -18.88 3.97
N ASP A 239 -9.61 -19.38 2.76
CA ASP A 239 -10.84 -20.07 2.40
C ASP A 239 -10.94 -21.47 3.03
N SER A 240 -12.01 -22.21 2.72
CA SER A 240 -12.24 -23.58 3.22
C SER A 240 -11.19 -24.60 2.78
N GLU A 241 -10.46 -24.34 1.70
CA GLU A 241 -9.38 -25.18 1.19
C GLU A 241 -8.02 -24.80 1.80
N GLY A 242 -7.98 -23.71 2.58
CA GLY A 242 -6.77 -23.19 3.21
C GLY A 242 -5.96 -22.27 2.30
N HIS A 243 -6.50 -21.84 1.17
CA HIS A 243 -5.86 -20.84 0.31
C HIS A 243 -6.05 -19.43 0.88
N PRO A 244 -4.98 -18.62 0.96
CA PRO A 244 -5.08 -17.25 1.45
C PRO A 244 -5.90 -16.37 0.50
N VAL A 245 -6.78 -15.56 1.10
CA VAL A 245 -7.70 -14.62 0.42
C VAL A 245 -7.35 -13.19 0.80
N PHE A 246 -7.19 -12.94 2.10
CA PHE A 246 -6.69 -11.67 2.63
C PHE A 246 -5.50 -11.93 3.55
N ARG A 247 -4.71 -10.88 3.83
CA ARG A 247 -3.68 -10.89 4.87
C ARG A 247 -3.63 -9.55 5.59
N LEU A 248 -3.17 -9.57 6.84
CA LEU A 248 -2.75 -8.35 7.51
C LEU A 248 -1.44 -7.87 6.87
N GLY A 249 -1.37 -6.63 6.43
CA GLY A 249 -0.14 -6.04 5.91
C GLY A 249 0.95 -5.98 6.98
N GLU A 250 2.17 -5.63 6.56
CA GLU A 250 3.23 -5.31 7.51
C GLU A 250 2.80 -4.12 8.38
N LEU A 251 2.98 -4.27 9.69
CA LEU A 251 2.55 -3.24 10.65
C LEU A 251 3.65 -2.22 10.86
N ALA A 252 3.28 -0.95 10.76
CA ALA A 252 4.16 0.17 11.02
C ALA A 252 3.42 1.32 11.70
N ALA A 253 4.19 2.21 12.32
CA ALA A 253 3.71 3.50 12.78
C ALA A 253 4.70 4.60 12.42
N PHE A 254 4.17 5.79 12.20
CA PHE A 254 4.93 7.00 11.91
C PHE A 254 4.26 8.20 12.56
N ASP A 255 5.04 9.24 12.82
CA ASP A 255 4.58 10.45 13.48
C ASP A 255 4.47 11.63 12.49
N GLY A 256 4.08 12.81 12.96
CA GLY A 256 3.92 14.01 12.12
C GLY A 256 5.21 14.50 11.47
N ALA A 257 6.38 14.09 12.01
CA ALA A 257 7.71 14.33 11.46
C ALA A 257 8.26 13.12 10.67
N GLU A 258 7.42 12.12 10.39
CA GLU A 258 7.78 10.87 9.69
C GLU A 258 8.80 9.99 10.40
N ALA A 259 8.99 10.17 11.72
CA ALA A 259 9.80 9.23 12.49
C ALA A 259 9.09 7.88 12.54
N TRP A 260 9.66 6.88 11.86
CA TRP A 260 9.04 5.57 11.61
C TRP A 260 9.43 4.50 12.64
N THR A 261 8.55 3.51 12.85
CA THR A 261 8.84 2.27 13.60
C THR A 261 8.07 1.07 13.03
N ASN A 262 8.68 -0.10 13.08
CA ASN A 262 8.02 -1.40 12.92
C ASN A 262 7.83 -2.15 14.25
N GLU A 263 8.03 -1.49 15.39
CA GLU A 263 7.67 -2.02 16.72
C GLU A 263 6.16 -1.93 16.95
N VAL A 264 5.40 -2.43 15.97
CA VAL A 264 3.97 -2.59 15.99
C VAL A 264 3.69 -4.09 15.87
N THR A 265 2.91 -4.61 16.80
CA THR A 265 2.63 -6.04 16.91
C THR A 265 1.15 -6.31 16.79
N TYR A 266 0.80 -7.56 16.50
CA TYR A 266 -0.58 -8.00 16.60
C TYR A 266 -0.72 -9.25 17.45
N GLN A 267 -1.92 -9.42 18.00
CA GLN A 267 -2.35 -10.64 18.67
C GLN A 267 -3.74 -11.00 18.16
N VAL A 268 -3.99 -12.28 17.97
CA VAL A 268 -5.32 -12.79 17.62
C VAL A 268 -5.87 -13.60 18.77
N LYS A 269 -7.14 -13.39 19.08
CA LYS A 269 -7.90 -14.23 20.00
C LYS A 269 -9.10 -14.80 19.25
N GLU A 270 -9.11 -16.12 19.14
CA GLU A 270 -10.23 -16.85 18.57
C GLU A 270 -10.94 -17.63 19.68
N SER A 271 -12.27 -17.58 19.63
CA SER A 271 -13.17 -18.34 20.50
C SER A 271 -14.38 -18.72 19.69
N ARG A 272 -15.21 -19.62 20.24
CA ARG A 272 -16.44 -20.06 19.57
C ARG A 272 -17.35 -18.91 19.13
N ASP A 273 -17.34 -17.81 19.89
CA ASP A 273 -18.29 -16.70 19.72
C ASP A 273 -17.64 -15.41 19.22
N ALA A 274 -16.30 -15.35 19.12
CA ALA A 274 -15.60 -14.13 18.76
C ALA A 274 -14.20 -14.37 18.15
N CYS A 275 -13.93 -13.67 17.06
CA CYS A 275 -12.59 -13.47 16.49
C CYS A 275 -12.15 -12.03 16.74
N GLN A 276 -10.97 -11.83 17.34
CA GLN A 276 -10.44 -10.52 17.65
C GLN A 276 -9.00 -10.38 17.17
N LEU A 277 -8.68 -9.23 16.60
CA LEU A 277 -7.32 -8.79 16.26
C LEU A 277 -6.99 -7.58 17.12
N THR A 278 -5.95 -7.67 17.95
CA THR A 278 -5.41 -6.52 18.69
C THR A 278 -4.12 -6.07 18.02
N VAL A 279 -4.05 -4.80 17.65
CA VAL A 279 -2.84 -4.14 17.13
C VAL A 279 -2.27 -3.26 18.24
N SER A 280 -0.97 -3.36 18.50
CA SER A 280 -0.30 -2.65 19.60
C SER A 280 0.97 -1.97 19.11
N VAL A 281 1.09 -0.67 19.40
CA VAL A 281 2.33 0.10 19.20
C VAL A 281 3.08 0.23 20.53
N ALA A 282 4.41 0.15 20.49
CA ALA A 282 5.24 0.27 21.68
C ALA A 282 5.04 1.61 22.40
N ARG A 283 4.86 1.56 23.73
CA ARG A 283 4.77 2.77 24.56
C ARG A 283 6.02 3.64 24.49
N ALA A 284 7.19 3.02 24.44
CA ALA A 284 8.47 3.74 24.31
C ALA A 284 8.51 4.65 23.07
N TYR A 285 7.89 4.21 21.96
CA TYR A 285 7.77 5.03 20.76
C TYR A 285 6.79 6.19 20.98
N LEU A 286 5.60 5.94 21.54
CA LEU A 286 4.57 6.98 21.73
C LEU A 286 4.95 8.03 22.79
N ASP A 287 5.66 7.62 23.84
CA ASP A 287 5.98 8.47 24.99
C ASP A 287 7.36 9.16 24.83
N ASP A 288 8.03 8.99 23.68
CA ASP A 288 9.26 9.70 23.34
C ASP A 288 9.00 11.22 23.30
N PRO A 289 9.74 12.06 24.06
CA PRO A 289 9.54 13.50 24.06
C PRO A 289 9.79 14.18 22.70
N ALA A 290 10.46 13.51 21.76
CA ALA A 290 10.62 13.98 20.38
C ALA A 290 9.41 13.66 19.48
N ARG A 291 8.41 12.92 19.96
CA ARG A 291 7.26 12.46 19.17
C ARG A 291 6.39 13.63 18.70
N GLU A 292 6.24 13.76 17.39
CA GLU A 292 5.35 14.77 16.80
C GLU A 292 3.99 14.16 16.45
N TYR A 293 2.90 14.68 16.99
CA TYR A 293 1.55 14.18 16.71
C TYR A 293 0.93 14.89 15.49
N PRO A 294 0.09 14.21 14.67
CA PRO A 294 -0.49 12.89 14.93
C PRO A 294 0.48 11.73 14.73
N VAL A 295 0.32 10.67 15.52
CA VAL A 295 0.89 9.36 15.24
C VAL A 295 -0.13 8.55 14.47
N VAL A 296 0.31 7.89 13.41
CA VAL A 296 -0.53 7.07 12.56
C VAL A 296 -0.02 5.64 12.61
N ILE A 297 -0.92 4.69 12.83
CA ILE A 297 -0.64 3.26 12.83
C ILE A 297 -1.37 2.67 11.62
N ASP A 298 -0.67 1.82 10.87
CA ASP A 298 -1.17 1.21 9.64
C ASP A 298 -1.37 -0.30 9.79
N PRO A 299 -2.60 -0.77 10.06
CA PRO A 299 -2.98 -2.18 10.01
C PRO A 299 -3.72 -2.54 8.71
N THR A 300 -3.13 -2.26 7.55
CA THR A 300 -3.69 -2.60 6.23
C THR A 300 -4.18 -4.04 6.13
N ILE A 301 -5.30 -4.25 5.41
CA ILE A 301 -5.73 -5.58 4.96
C ILE A 301 -5.52 -5.69 3.46
N ASP A 302 -4.55 -6.50 3.05
CA ASP A 302 -4.27 -6.78 1.65
C ASP A 302 -5.13 -7.93 1.13
N LEU A 303 -5.48 -7.87 -0.15
CA LEU A 303 -5.76 -9.05 -0.94
C LEU A 303 -4.50 -9.91 -1.03
N TRP A 304 -4.66 -11.22 -0.89
CA TRP A 304 -3.54 -12.11 -1.17
C TRP A 304 -3.21 -12.08 -2.66
N THR A 305 -1.95 -11.77 -2.96
CA THR A 305 -1.35 -11.96 -4.27
C THR A 305 -0.09 -12.81 -4.10
N PRO A 306 0.24 -13.69 -5.06
CA PRO A 306 1.44 -14.51 -4.99
C PRO A 306 2.73 -13.72 -5.30
N THR A 307 2.61 -12.44 -5.63
CA THR A 307 3.72 -11.56 -6.03
C THR A 307 4.36 -10.93 -4.80
N ALA A 308 5.65 -11.18 -4.63
CA ALA A 308 6.50 -10.53 -3.66
C ALA A 308 7.85 -10.30 -4.33
N ASP A 309 8.39 -9.10 -4.20
CA ASP A 309 9.74 -8.80 -4.63
C ASP A 309 10.64 -8.56 -3.42
N THR A 310 11.93 -8.83 -3.60
CA THR A 310 12.96 -8.47 -2.62
C THR A 310 14.32 -8.56 -3.28
N TYR A 311 15.37 -8.19 -2.55
CA TYR A 311 16.74 -8.50 -2.96
C TYR A 311 17.55 -8.99 -1.78
N ILE A 312 18.58 -9.77 -2.07
CA ILE A 312 19.63 -10.11 -1.09
C ILE A 312 20.91 -9.36 -1.44
N SER A 313 21.69 -9.02 -0.43
CA SER A 313 22.98 -8.32 -0.56
C SER A 313 24.10 -9.20 -0.02
N SER A 314 25.19 -9.36 -0.78
CA SER A 314 26.37 -10.08 -0.30
C SER A 314 27.12 -9.33 0.81
N ALA A 315 26.96 -8.01 0.89
CA ALA A 315 27.57 -7.20 1.94
C ALA A 315 26.81 -7.31 3.27
N ASN A 316 25.50 -7.56 3.22
CA ASN A 316 24.63 -7.68 4.38
C ASN A 316 23.79 -8.96 4.31
N PRO A 317 24.42 -10.15 4.39
CA PRO A 317 23.79 -11.43 4.09
C PRO A 317 22.69 -11.85 5.08
N SER A 318 22.62 -11.22 6.25
CA SER A 318 21.62 -11.48 7.29
C SER A 318 20.53 -10.41 7.38
N THR A 319 20.56 -9.40 6.51
CA THR A 319 19.54 -8.33 6.51
C THR A 319 18.35 -8.74 5.65
N ASN A 320 17.16 -8.63 6.21
CA ASN A 320 15.92 -8.78 5.44
C ASN A 320 15.61 -7.46 4.73
N TYR A 321 15.38 -7.53 3.42
CA TYR A 321 15.01 -6.40 2.57
C TYR A 321 13.60 -6.54 1.98
N SER A 322 12.74 -7.42 2.54
CA SER A 322 11.36 -7.61 2.08
C SER A 322 10.53 -6.33 2.09
N SER A 323 10.85 -5.40 2.99
CA SER A 323 10.19 -4.10 3.15
C SER A 323 10.98 -2.93 2.55
N SER A 324 12.06 -3.21 1.80
CA SER A 324 12.86 -2.15 1.16
C SER A 324 12.05 -1.50 0.04
N SER A 325 11.90 -0.18 0.09
CA SER A 325 11.30 0.63 -0.99
C SER A 325 12.12 0.65 -2.29
N TYR A 326 13.29 0.03 -2.29
CA TYR A 326 14.14 -0.14 -3.47
C TYR A 326 14.31 -1.62 -3.81
N LEU A 327 14.03 -1.96 -5.07
CA LEU A 327 14.46 -3.23 -5.65
C LEU A 327 15.83 -3.06 -6.30
N ARG A 328 16.89 -3.46 -5.59
CA ARG A 328 18.28 -3.28 -6.05
C ARG A 328 18.78 -4.51 -6.81
N THR A 329 19.47 -4.28 -7.93
CA THR A 329 20.10 -5.33 -8.75
C THR A 329 21.58 -5.01 -9.06
N GLY A 330 22.35 -6.01 -9.49
CA GLY A 330 23.75 -5.85 -9.92
C GLY A 330 24.77 -5.71 -8.79
N ARG A 331 25.91 -5.02 -9.03
CA ARG A 331 26.99 -4.80 -8.04
C ARG A 331 27.26 -3.31 -7.78
N ASP A 332 27.37 -2.90 -6.51
CA ASP A 332 27.78 -1.56 -6.08
C ASP A 332 28.64 -1.64 -4.82
N SER A 333 29.30 -0.53 -4.47
CA SER A 333 30.21 -0.48 -3.33
C SER A 333 29.51 -0.63 -1.97
N PRO A 334 28.33 -0.03 -1.73
CA PRO A 334 27.68 -0.13 -0.42
C PRO A 334 27.00 -1.47 -0.14
N TYR A 335 26.52 -2.20 -1.16
CA TYR A 335 25.72 -3.41 -0.99
C TYR A 335 26.33 -4.65 -1.68
N GLY A 336 27.51 -4.55 -2.28
CA GLY A 336 28.16 -5.69 -2.93
C GLY A 336 27.31 -6.27 -4.07
N ILE A 337 27.38 -7.59 -4.26
CA ILE A 337 26.56 -8.30 -5.25
C ILE A 337 25.14 -8.42 -4.71
N ARG A 338 24.17 -7.97 -5.49
CA ARG A 338 22.75 -8.10 -5.18
C ARG A 338 22.05 -9.04 -6.16
N ARG A 339 21.10 -9.82 -5.65
CA ARG A 339 20.20 -10.66 -6.46
C ARG A 339 18.78 -10.29 -6.10
N SER A 340 18.03 -9.83 -7.07
CA SER A 340 16.62 -9.51 -6.94
C SER A 340 15.77 -10.75 -7.20
N PHE A 341 14.68 -10.86 -6.46
CA PHE A 341 13.61 -11.84 -6.66
C PHE A 341 12.35 -11.02 -6.98
N LEU A 342 11.64 -11.45 -8.01
CA LEU A 342 10.44 -10.80 -8.57
C LEU A 342 9.33 -11.84 -8.66
#